data_AF-A0A812ZA48-F1
#
_entry.id   AF-A0A812ZA48-F1
#
_cell.length_a   1.000
_cell.length_b   1.000
_cell.length_c   1.000
_cell.angle_alpha   90.00
_cell.angle_beta   90.00
_cell.angle_gamma   90.00
#
_symmetry.space_group_name_H-M   'P 1'
#
loop_
_entity.id
_entity.type
_entity.pdbx_description
1 polymer ?
#
loop_
_entity_poly.entity_id
_entity_poly.type
_entity_poly.pdbx_seq_one_letter_code
_entity_poly.pdbx_strand_id
1 'polypeptide(L)'
;MERRLRNAAENDGITSHAINPNTVLTDFQKSLGATSERSAMSYLPPVWIAGKVFGFLGTRFREMTMRSVQHGAGAILHVATSPALEASGGGLFDDTETAFTKCGRAAAFCGRVPTNWLPAVSLDEQASKQLWKVSEDIVGLE
;
A
#
# COMPACT_ATOMS: atom_id res chain seq x y z
N MET A 1 -17.30 -4.08 2.01
CA MET A 1 -16.75 -2.71 2.16
C MET A 1 -16.95 -1.92 0.88
N GLU A 2 -16.54 -2.44 -0.30
CA GLU A 2 -16.79 -1.82 -1.61
C GLU A 2 -18.23 -1.34 -1.84
N ARG A 3 -19.27 -2.12 -1.45
CA ARG A 3 -20.67 -1.67 -1.61
C ARG A 3 -21.03 -0.46 -0.75
N ARG A 4 -20.57 -0.35 0.50
CA ARG A 4 -20.82 0.86 1.32
C ARG A 4 -19.98 2.04 0.84
N LEU A 5 -18.76 1.82 0.36
CA LEU A 5 -17.91 2.87 -0.21
C LEU A 5 -18.39 3.34 -1.60
N ARG A 6 -19.04 2.47 -2.36
CA ARG A 6 -19.75 2.83 -3.61
C ARG A 6 -21.09 3.49 -3.31
N ASN A 7 -21.86 2.96 -2.37
CA ASN A 7 -23.16 3.52 -1.99
C ASN A 7 -23.02 4.86 -1.26
N ALA A 8 -21.95 5.11 -0.50
CA ALA A 8 -21.67 6.43 0.09
C ALA A 8 -21.38 7.49 -0.98
N ALA A 9 -20.79 7.09 -2.10
CA ALA A 9 -20.58 8.00 -3.24
C ALA A 9 -21.91 8.38 -3.87
N GLU A 10 -22.86 7.43 -3.94
CA GLU A 10 -24.21 7.65 -4.50
C GLU A 10 -25.15 8.39 -3.53
N ASN A 11 -24.99 8.22 -2.21
CA ASN A 11 -25.91 8.79 -1.21
C ASN A 11 -25.39 10.07 -0.54
N ASP A 12 -24.09 10.15 -0.25
CA ASP A 12 -23.47 11.23 0.54
C ASP A 12 -22.41 12.02 -0.25
N GLY A 13 -22.14 11.63 -1.50
CA GLY A 13 -21.05 12.19 -2.32
C GLY A 13 -19.65 11.81 -1.85
N ILE A 14 -19.52 10.82 -0.95
CA ILE A 14 -18.24 10.41 -0.37
C ILE A 14 -17.74 9.14 -1.06
N THR A 15 -16.59 9.23 -1.74
CA THR A 15 -15.87 8.04 -2.24
C THR A 15 -14.79 7.60 -1.27
N SER A 16 -14.51 6.30 -1.28
CA SER A 16 -13.37 5.73 -0.57
C SER A 16 -12.65 4.73 -1.45
N HIS A 17 -11.32 4.77 -1.35
CA HIS A 17 -10.38 4.02 -2.17
C HIS A 17 -9.28 3.46 -1.29
N ALA A 18 -8.73 2.32 -1.69
CA ALA A 18 -7.53 1.76 -1.09
C ALA A 18 -6.33 2.05 -1.99
N ILE A 19 -5.20 2.39 -1.39
CA ILE A 19 -3.98 2.79 -2.12
C ILE A 19 -2.81 1.99 -1.58
N ASN A 20 -2.08 1.35 -2.49
CA ASN A 20 -0.78 0.75 -2.24
C ASN A 20 0.29 1.56 -3.00
N PRO A 21 1.02 2.47 -2.33
CA PRO A 21 2.13 3.21 -2.95
C PRO A 21 3.40 2.36 -3.11
N ASN A 22 3.28 1.04 -2.95
CA ASN A 22 4.36 0.07 -2.88
C ASN A 22 5.34 0.38 -1.72
N THR A 23 6.53 -0.23 -1.75
CA THR A 23 7.52 -0.14 -0.68
C THR A 23 8.16 1.25 -0.66
N VAL A 24 7.74 2.05 0.32
CA VAL A 24 8.26 3.39 0.56
C VAL A 24 9.34 3.33 1.65
N LEU A 25 10.44 4.06 1.47
CA LEU A 25 11.51 4.20 2.46
C LEU A 25 11.04 5.03 3.68
N THR A 26 10.30 4.39 4.58
CA THR A 26 9.87 4.94 5.87
C THR A 26 10.66 4.33 7.01
N ASP A 27 10.58 4.93 8.21
CA ASP A 27 11.24 4.36 9.39
C ASP A 27 10.63 3.01 9.81
N PHE A 28 9.34 2.79 9.52
CA PHE A 28 8.70 1.49 9.63
C PHE A 28 9.35 0.45 8.71
N GLN A 29 9.65 0.81 7.46
CA GLN A 29 10.29 -0.12 6.53
C GLN A 29 11.75 -0.40 6.89
N LYS A 30 12.45 0.59 7.44
CA LYS A 30 13.81 0.42 7.97
C LYS A 30 13.83 -0.52 9.18
N SER A 31 12.85 -0.42 10.08
CA SER A 31 12.78 -1.28 11.27
C SER A 31 12.52 -2.75 10.93
N LEU A 32 11.75 -3.03 9.86
CA LEU A 32 11.55 -4.39 9.33
C LEU A 32 12.81 -4.97 8.63
N GLY A 33 13.69 -4.11 8.10
CA GLY A 33 14.96 -4.54 7.50
C GLY A 33 16.06 -4.83 8.51
N ALA A 34 16.02 -4.20 9.69
CA ALA A 34 17.02 -4.39 10.74
C ALA A 34 16.93 -5.78 11.42
N THR A 35 15.79 -6.47 11.28
CA THR A 35 15.55 -7.78 11.90
C THR A 35 16.16 -8.96 11.12
N SER A 36 16.40 -8.85 9.80
CA SER A 36 16.93 -9.97 9.01
C SER A 36 18.46 -10.09 9.01
N GLU A 37 19.19 -9.05 9.44
CA GLU A 37 20.66 -9.04 9.37
C GLU A 37 21.36 -9.57 10.64
N ARG A 38 20.60 -9.93 11.69
CA ARG A 38 21.19 -10.33 12.98
C ARG A 38 21.36 -11.85 13.19
N SER A 39 21.03 -12.70 12.21
CA SER A 39 21.08 -14.15 12.42
C SER A 39 22.39 -14.80 11.93
N ALA A 40 23.19 -15.25 12.90
CA ALA A 40 24.05 -16.45 12.87
C ALA A 40 25.45 -16.45 12.18
N MET A 41 26.00 -15.35 11.65
CA MET A 41 27.35 -15.36 11.03
C MET A 41 28.41 -14.46 11.71
N SER A 42 28.18 -14.00 12.94
CA SER A 42 29.03 -13.00 13.59
C SER A 42 30.28 -13.52 14.31
N TYR A 43 30.60 -14.82 14.28
CA TYR A 43 31.64 -15.41 15.15
C TYR A 43 32.93 -15.90 14.45
N LEU A 44 33.10 -15.71 13.12
CA LEU A 44 34.30 -16.18 12.40
C LEU A 44 34.98 -15.03 11.60
N PRO A 45 36.27 -14.71 11.84
CA PRO A 45 37.02 -13.79 10.97
C PRO A 45 37.43 -14.55 9.69
N PRO A 46 36.92 -14.21 8.49
CA PRO A 46 36.79 -12.88 7.88
C PRO A 46 35.35 -12.43 7.59
N VAL A 47 34.36 -13.17 8.11
CA VAL A 47 32.93 -13.05 7.76
C VAL A 47 32.30 -11.78 8.37
N TRP A 48 32.82 -11.26 9.49
CA TRP A 48 32.31 -10.02 10.11
C TRP A 48 32.59 -8.75 9.31
N ILE A 49 33.78 -8.62 8.72
CA ILE A 49 34.13 -7.46 7.88
C ILE A 49 33.34 -7.54 6.57
N ALA A 50 33.27 -8.73 5.97
CA ALA A 50 32.42 -8.98 4.81
C ALA A 50 30.95 -8.66 5.13
N GLY A 51 30.42 -9.15 6.25
CA GLY A 51 29.04 -8.90 6.68
C GLY A 51 28.71 -7.42 6.88
N LYS A 52 29.65 -6.60 7.37
CA LYS A 52 29.46 -5.15 7.48
C LYS A 52 29.44 -4.45 6.11
N VAL A 53 30.34 -4.83 5.20
CA VAL A 53 30.43 -4.22 3.86
C VAL A 53 29.25 -4.66 2.99
N PHE A 54 28.91 -5.96 3.02
CA PHE A 54 27.76 -6.51 2.30
C PHE A 54 26.42 -6.06 2.91
N GLY A 55 26.31 -5.94 4.23
CA GLY A 55 25.13 -5.38 4.89
C GLY A 55 24.92 -3.91 4.52
N PHE A 56 26.00 -3.12 4.50
CA PHE A 56 25.95 -1.71 4.05
C PHE A 56 25.59 -1.58 2.57
N LEU A 57 26.20 -2.38 1.69
CA LEU A 57 25.85 -2.41 0.26
C LEU A 57 24.42 -2.89 0.02
N GLY A 58 23.97 -3.91 0.76
CA GLY A 58 22.62 -4.46 0.68
C GLY A 58 21.54 -3.47 1.14
N THR A 59 21.77 -2.78 2.26
CA THR A 59 20.88 -1.70 2.72
C THR A 59 20.86 -0.54 1.73
N ARG A 60 22.00 -0.12 1.17
CA ARG A 60 22.05 0.91 0.12
C ARG A 60 21.36 0.49 -1.17
N PHE A 61 21.54 -0.75 -1.60
CA PHE A 61 20.87 -1.28 -2.80
C PHE A 61 19.36 -1.33 -2.59
N ARG A 62 18.91 -1.79 -1.42
CA ARG A 62 17.50 -1.78 -1.03
C ARG A 62 16.94 -0.35 -0.99
N GLU A 63 17.64 0.59 -0.37
CA GLU A 63 17.27 2.02 -0.36
C GLU A 63 17.14 2.59 -1.78
N MET A 64 18.03 2.22 -2.71
CA MET A 64 17.96 2.65 -4.11
C MET A 64 16.78 2.02 -4.88
N THR A 65 16.35 0.82 -4.51
CA THR A 65 15.20 0.14 -5.16
C THR A 65 13.83 0.52 -4.59
N MET A 66 13.79 1.15 -3.42
CA MET A 66 12.54 1.58 -2.77
C MET A 66 12.10 2.95 -3.25
N ARG A 67 10.78 3.20 -3.22
CA ARG A 67 10.23 4.52 -3.53
C ARG A 67 10.54 5.50 -2.41
N SER A 68 10.72 6.78 -2.76
CA SER A 68 10.86 7.85 -1.76
C SER A 68 9.53 8.12 -1.05
N VAL A 69 9.59 8.75 0.13
CA VAL A 69 8.38 9.20 0.85
C VAL A 69 7.59 10.19 0.01
N GLN A 70 8.27 11.09 -0.70
CA GLN A 70 7.66 12.06 -1.59
C GLN A 70 6.87 11.38 -2.72
N HIS A 71 7.40 10.28 -3.28
CA HIS A 71 6.72 9.49 -4.29
C HIS A 71 5.44 8.88 -3.73
N GLY A 72 5.52 8.20 -2.58
CA GLY A 72 4.33 7.59 -1.94
C GLY A 72 3.27 8.61 -1.54
N ALA A 73 3.68 9.77 -1.02
CA ALA A 73 2.76 10.86 -0.68
C ALA A 73 2.09 11.47 -1.91
N GLY A 74 2.83 11.67 -3.01
CA GLY A 74 2.26 12.13 -4.28
C GLY A 74 1.23 11.16 -4.85
N ALA A 75 1.49 9.86 -4.70
CA ALA A 75 0.56 8.79 -5.03
C ALA A 75 -0.76 8.90 -4.25
N ILE A 76 -0.69 9.07 -2.93
CA ILE A 76 -1.87 9.24 -2.07
C ILE A 76 -2.64 10.52 -2.43
N LEU A 77 -1.93 11.63 -2.58
CA LEU A 77 -2.53 12.92 -2.93
C LEU A 77 -3.27 12.84 -4.27
N HIS A 78 -2.68 12.18 -5.27
CA HIS A 78 -3.30 12.02 -6.57
C HIS A 78 -4.66 11.33 -6.49
N VAL A 79 -4.74 10.18 -5.81
CA VAL A 79 -6.01 9.43 -5.68
C VAL A 79 -7.03 10.23 -4.88
N ALA A 80 -6.59 10.97 -3.86
CA ALA A 80 -7.47 11.77 -3.02
C ALA A 80 -8.06 12.99 -3.73
N THR A 81 -7.37 13.58 -4.70
CA THR A 81 -7.77 14.84 -5.34
C THR A 81 -8.13 14.71 -6.82
N SER A 82 -8.14 13.50 -7.39
CA SER A 82 -8.40 13.31 -8.82
C SER A 82 -9.90 13.42 -9.15
N PRO A 83 -10.34 14.38 -9.99
CA PRO A 83 -11.75 14.51 -10.37
C PRO A 83 -12.29 13.26 -11.10
N ALA A 84 -11.41 12.52 -11.78
CA ALA A 84 -11.78 11.30 -12.48
C ALA A 84 -12.19 10.15 -11.52
N LEU A 85 -11.93 10.29 -10.21
CA LEU A 85 -12.20 9.29 -9.19
C LEU A 85 -13.36 9.67 -8.25
N GLU A 86 -13.88 10.89 -8.37
CA GLU A 86 -14.96 11.42 -7.51
C GLU A 86 -16.27 10.61 -7.61
N ALA A 87 -16.55 10.03 -8.78
CA ALA A 87 -17.77 9.25 -9.02
C ALA A 87 -17.56 7.72 -8.94
N SER A 88 -16.35 7.25 -8.65
CA SER A 88 -15.99 5.83 -8.81
C SER A 88 -15.43 5.17 -7.55
N GLY A 89 -16.20 5.11 -6.47
CA GLY A 89 -15.75 4.50 -5.20
C GLY A 89 -15.37 3.01 -5.28
N GLY A 90 -14.62 2.53 -4.27
CA GLY A 90 -14.32 1.12 -4.07
C GLY A 90 -13.35 0.55 -5.12
N GLY A 91 -12.13 1.07 -5.17
CA GLY A 91 -11.05 0.52 -5.97
C GLY A 91 -9.75 0.40 -5.18
N LEU A 92 -8.92 -0.58 -5.55
CA LEU A 92 -7.52 -0.63 -5.15
C LEU A 92 -6.68 0.04 -6.23
N PHE A 93 -5.79 0.92 -5.81
CA PHE A 93 -4.84 1.65 -6.63
C PHE A 93 -3.44 1.19 -6.26
N ASP A 94 -2.68 0.67 -7.22
CA ASP A 94 -1.37 0.07 -6.97
C ASP A 94 -0.28 0.67 -7.87
N ASP A 95 0.85 1.01 -7.24
CA ASP A 95 2.02 1.67 -7.83
C ASP A 95 3.15 0.66 -8.12
N THR A 96 2.79 -0.59 -8.43
CA THR A 96 3.76 -1.67 -8.63
C THR A 96 4.60 -1.51 -9.88
N GLU A 97 4.04 -0.99 -10.98
CA GLU A 97 4.82 -0.79 -12.21
C GLU A 97 5.48 0.60 -12.26
N THR A 98 4.73 1.68 -12.00
CA THR A 98 5.18 3.08 -12.06
C THR A 98 4.17 3.99 -11.38
N ALA A 99 4.60 5.17 -10.88
CA ALA A 99 3.71 6.15 -10.24
C ALA A 99 2.51 6.41 -11.13
N PHE A 100 1.35 5.87 -10.75
CA PHE A 100 0.05 6.04 -11.38
C PHE A 100 0.15 6.50 -12.83
N THR A 101 0.67 5.65 -13.72
CA THR A 101 0.86 6.06 -15.12
C THR A 101 -0.44 6.60 -15.69
N LYS A 102 -0.37 7.78 -16.33
CA LYS A 102 -1.49 8.44 -17.04
C LYS A 102 -2.57 9.07 -16.13
N CYS A 103 -2.16 9.62 -14.98
CA CYS A 103 -2.91 10.61 -14.21
C CYS A 103 -3.61 11.65 -15.14
N GLY A 104 -4.93 11.79 -15.08
CA GLY A 104 -5.73 12.67 -15.96
C GLY A 104 -6.57 11.94 -17.02
N ARG A 105 -6.53 10.60 -17.07
CA ARG A 105 -7.44 9.75 -17.85
C ARG A 105 -8.49 9.07 -16.95
N ALA A 106 -9.47 8.40 -17.54
CA ALA A 106 -10.50 7.66 -16.80
C ALA A 106 -9.88 6.66 -15.81
N ALA A 107 -10.57 6.41 -14.68
CA ALA A 107 -10.10 5.61 -13.54
C ALA A 107 -9.47 4.26 -13.92
N ALA A 108 -10.00 3.58 -14.94
CA ALA A 108 -9.49 2.31 -15.45
C ALA A 108 -8.05 2.37 -15.99
N PHE A 109 -7.54 3.57 -16.27
CA PHE A 109 -6.19 3.82 -16.80
C PHE A 109 -5.25 4.43 -15.76
N CYS A 110 -5.71 4.68 -14.53
CA CYS A 110 -4.95 5.36 -13.48
C CYS A 110 -4.53 4.39 -12.37
N GLY A 111 -3.73 3.36 -12.70
CA GLY A 111 -3.20 2.40 -11.71
C GLY A 111 -4.25 1.64 -10.88
N ARG A 112 -5.52 1.65 -11.29
CA ARG A 112 -6.57 0.85 -10.67
C ARG A 112 -6.31 -0.62 -10.96
N VAL A 113 -6.25 -1.43 -9.91
CA VAL A 113 -6.08 -2.87 -10.03
C VAL A 113 -7.38 -3.49 -10.58
N PRO A 114 -7.32 -4.27 -11.67
CA PRO A 114 -8.47 -5.01 -12.18
C PRO A 114 -9.04 -5.95 -11.12
N THR A 115 -10.37 -6.05 -11.02
CA THR A 115 -11.03 -6.89 -10.01
C THR A 115 -10.62 -8.36 -10.08
N ASN A 116 -10.35 -8.88 -11.27
CA ASN A 116 -9.88 -10.25 -11.47
C ASN A 116 -8.43 -10.51 -10.99
N TRP A 117 -7.69 -9.47 -10.63
CA TRP A 117 -6.35 -9.58 -10.04
C TRP A 117 -6.39 -9.46 -8.51
N LEU A 118 -7.53 -9.08 -7.95
CA LEU A 118 -7.70 -8.98 -6.51
C LEU A 118 -7.87 -10.37 -5.89
N PRO A 119 -7.29 -10.64 -4.71
CA PRO A 119 -7.55 -11.87 -3.97
C PRO A 119 -9.05 -12.04 -3.71
N ALA A 120 -9.61 -13.23 -3.89
CA ALA A 120 -11.04 -13.49 -3.70
C ALA A 120 -11.54 -13.03 -2.32
N VAL A 121 -10.72 -13.19 -1.28
CA VAL A 121 -11.02 -12.74 0.10
C VAL A 121 -11.24 -11.23 0.21
N SER A 122 -10.61 -10.42 -0.64
CA SER A 122 -10.78 -8.96 -0.65
C SER A 122 -12.12 -8.53 -1.27
N LEU A 123 -12.73 -9.42 -2.05
CA LEU A 123 -14.04 -9.24 -2.68
C LEU A 123 -15.18 -9.86 -1.87
N ASP A 124 -14.87 -10.52 -0.75
CA ASP A 124 -15.87 -11.14 0.12
C ASP A 124 -16.66 -10.07 0.89
N GLU A 125 -17.90 -9.85 0.45
CA GLU A 125 -18.80 -8.89 1.06
C GLU A 125 -19.27 -9.32 2.45
N GLN A 126 -19.47 -10.63 2.68
CA GLN A 126 -19.95 -11.13 3.97
C GLN A 126 -18.86 -10.98 5.03
N ALA A 127 -17.64 -11.40 4.71
CA ALA A 127 -16.48 -11.21 5.59
C ALA A 127 -16.27 -9.72 5.90
N SER A 128 -16.39 -8.85 4.90
CA SER A 128 -16.28 -7.39 5.11
C SER A 128 -17.33 -6.84 6.07
N LYS A 129 -18.59 -7.31 5.99
CA LYS A 129 -19.68 -6.86 6.87
C LYS A 129 -19.48 -7.32 8.30
N GLN A 130 -19.05 -8.58 8.46
CA GLN A 130 -18.73 -9.13 9.78
C GLN A 130 -17.56 -8.41 10.42
N LEU A 131 -16.49 -8.16 9.65
CA LEU A 131 -15.32 -7.41 10.13
C LEU A 131 -15.71 -6.00 10.60
N TRP A 132 -16.59 -5.32 9.86
CA TRP A 132 -17.08 -4.00 10.23
C TRP A 132 -17.82 -4.03 11.57
N LYS A 133 -18.79 -4.95 11.72
CA LYS A 133 -19.56 -5.09 12.96
C LYS A 133 -18.66 -5.38 14.16
N VAL A 134 -17.72 -6.31 14.01
CA VAL A 134 -16.75 -6.63 15.07
C VAL A 134 -15.88 -5.40 15.39
N SER A 135 -15.51 -4.61 14.38
CA SER A 135 -14.75 -3.38 14.60
C SER A 135 -15.55 -2.34 15.38
N GLU A 136 -16.83 -2.12 15.04
CA GLU A 136 -17.78 -1.26 15.77
C GLU A 136 -17.87 -1.66 17.25
N ASP A 137 -18.09 -2.96 17.51
CA ASP A 137 -18.17 -3.53 18.86
C ASP A 137 -16.88 -3.29 19.67
N ILE A 138 -15.71 -3.41 19.03
CA ILE A 138 -14.40 -3.21 19.67
C ILE A 138 -14.16 -1.74 20.05
N VAL A 139 -14.55 -0.80 19.18
CA VAL A 139 -14.32 0.63 19.39
C VAL A 139 -15.46 1.33 20.14
N GLY A 140 -16.54 0.62 20.45
CA GLY A 140 -17.69 1.14 21.19
C GLY A 140 -18.53 2.15 20.39
N LEU A 141 -18.59 1.98 19.07
CA LEU A 141 -19.43 2.78 18.17
C LEU A 141 -20.61 1.93 17.69
N GLU A 142 -21.78 2.54 17.54
CA GLU A 142 -22.99 1.93 16.96
C GLU A 142 -23.25 2.43 15.53
#